data_AF-A0A967RI06-F1
#
_entry.id   AF-A0A967RI06-F1
#
_cell.length_a   1.000
_cell.length_b   1.000
_cell.length_c   1.000
_cell.angle_alpha   90.00
_cell.angle_beta   90.00
_cell.angle_gamma   90.00
#
_symmetry.space_group_name_H-M   'P 1'
#
loop_
_entity.id
_entity.type
_entity.pdbx_description
1 polymer ?
#
loop_
_entity_poly.entity_id
_entity_poly.type
_entity_poly.pdbx_seq_one_letter_code
_entity_poly.pdbx_strand_id
1 'polypeptide(L)'
;MSKDRDRGDDGKLLYCSFCGKSQHEVRKLIAGPTVFICDECVELCNDIIREEMEEKTPVTGSKLPKPHDINRILNEYVIGQDRAKKVLAVAVYNHYKRLELSGDKNEVEVAKSNILLIGPTGSGKTLLAETLARLLNVPFTIADATTLTEAGYVGEDVENIIQKLLQKCDYDV
;
A
#
# COMPACT_ATOMS: atom_id res chain seq x y z
N MET A 1 -55.76 -8.43 53.30
CA MET A 1 -55.68 -8.87 51.89
C MET A 1 -54.88 -7.82 51.11
N SER A 2 -54.10 -8.29 50.16
CA SER A 2 -52.83 -7.72 49.70
C SER A 2 -52.90 -6.37 48.97
N LYS A 3 -51.83 -5.60 49.14
CA LYS A 3 -51.45 -4.41 48.36
C LYS A 3 -51.07 -4.83 46.93
N ASP A 4 -51.67 -4.21 45.92
CA ASP A 4 -51.07 -4.14 44.58
C ASP A 4 -50.05 -3.00 44.55
N ARG A 5 -48.79 -3.38 44.30
CA ARG A 5 -47.64 -2.49 44.20
C ARG A 5 -47.46 -2.07 42.75
N ASP A 6 -47.50 -0.78 42.56
CA ASP A 6 -46.81 -0.03 41.52
C ASP A 6 -45.41 -0.61 41.24
N ARG A 7 -45.12 -0.96 39.99
CA ARG A 7 -43.78 -1.33 39.50
C ARG A 7 -43.47 -0.42 38.31
N GLY A 8 -42.86 0.72 38.61
CA GLY A 8 -42.15 1.54 37.64
C GLY A 8 -40.99 0.76 37.04
N ASP A 9 -40.97 0.71 35.72
CA ASP A 9 -39.88 0.19 34.90
C ASP A 9 -38.72 1.20 34.95
N ASP A 10 -37.65 0.89 35.69
CA ASP A 10 -36.39 1.64 35.74
C ASP A 10 -35.61 1.45 34.42
N GLY A 11 -36.19 1.89 33.31
CA GLY A 11 -35.57 1.93 31.99
C GLY A 11 -34.54 3.05 31.93
N LYS A 12 -33.32 2.81 32.46
CA LYS A 12 -32.20 3.73 32.26
C LYS A 12 -31.93 3.88 30.77
N LEU A 13 -32.35 5.01 30.21
CA LEU A 13 -32.01 5.45 28.87
C LEU A 13 -30.48 5.37 28.71
N LEU A 14 -30.03 4.49 27.82
CA LEU A 14 -28.62 4.29 27.51
C LEU A 14 -28.21 5.29 26.42
N TYR A 15 -27.02 5.87 26.57
CA TYR A 15 -26.47 6.86 25.65
C TYR A 15 -25.14 6.38 25.08
N CYS A 16 -24.90 6.65 23.79
CA CYS A 16 -23.61 6.43 23.16
C CYS A 16 -22.56 7.36 23.79
N SER A 17 -21.44 6.78 24.24
CA SER A 17 -20.35 7.53 24.88
C SER A 17 -19.55 8.40 23.90
N PHE A 18 -19.76 8.24 22.59
CA PHE A 18 -19.03 8.97 21.53
C PHE A 18 -19.84 10.14 20.98
N CYS A 19 -21.11 9.94 20.61
CA CYS A 19 -21.96 10.97 20.00
C CYS A 19 -23.07 11.50 20.92
N GLY A 20 -23.29 10.90 22.10
CA GLY A 20 -24.31 11.32 23.06
C GLY A 20 -25.75 10.95 22.70
N LYS A 21 -26.00 10.29 21.55
CA LYS A 21 -27.34 9.84 21.15
C LYS A 21 -27.87 8.75 22.08
N SER A 22 -29.16 8.80 22.35
CA SER A 22 -29.90 7.80 23.12
C SER A 22 -30.14 6.51 22.32
N GLN A 23 -30.43 5.41 23.01
CA GLN A 23 -30.76 4.11 22.40
C GLN A 23 -31.92 4.17 21.39
N HIS A 24 -32.84 5.15 21.52
CA HIS A 24 -33.98 5.31 20.60
C HIS A 24 -33.62 6.09 19.33
N GLU A 25 -32.53 6.85 19.34
CA GLU A 25 -32.09 7.68 18.21
C GLU A 25 -31.17 6.93 17.24
N VAL A 26 -30.74 5.72 17.60
CA VAL A 26 -29.80 4.91 16.82
C VAL A 26 -30.40 3.54 16.52
N ARG A 27 -30.01 2.94 15.39
CA ARG A 27 -30.56 1.65 14.97
C ARG A 27 -30.00 0.51 15.83
N LYS A 28 -28.74 0.61 16.26
CA LYS A 28 -28.14 -0.32 17.21
C LYS A 28 -27.24 0.41 18.20
N LEU A 29 -27.37 0.03 19.47
CA LEU A 29 -26.46 0.45 20.53
C LEU A 29 -25.79 -0.81 21.11
N ILE A 30 -24.46 -0.85 21.06
CA ILE A 30 -23.65 -1.96 21.55
C ILE A 30 -23.23 -1.63 22.98
N ALA A 31 -23.55 -2.52 23.92
CA ALA A 31 -23.26 -2.34 25.34
C ALA A 31 -22.00 -3.11 25.77
N GLY A 32 -21.02 -2.38 26.30
CA GLY A 32 -19.88 -2.94 27.03
C GLY A 32 -20.05 -2.81 28.56
N PRO A 33 -19.11 -3.35 29.36
CA PRO A 33 -19.19 -3.30 30.83
C PRO A 33 -19.26 -1.89 31.41
N THR A 34 -18.67 -0.90 30.74
CA THR A 34 -18.55 0.49 31.22
C THR A 34 -18.81 1.54 30.14
N VAL A 35 -19.01 1.14 28.88
CA VAL A 35 -19.06 2.04 27.71
C VAL A 35 -20.09 1.54 26.70
N PHE A 36 -20.72 2.46 25.98
CA PHE A 36 -21.71 2.14 24.94
C PHE A 36 -21.34 2.86 23.63
N ILE A 37 -21.50 2.18 22.50
CA ILE A 37 -21.21 2.74 21.17
C ILE A 37 -22.35 2.43 20.19
N CYS A 38 -22.76 3.39 19.38
CA CYS A 38 -23.79 3.18 18.35
C CYS A 38 -23.19 2.73 17.01
N ASP A 39 -24.03 2.20 16.14
CA ASP A 39 -23.66 1.77 14.79
C ASP A 39 -23.02 2.88 13.95
N GLU A 40 -23.56 4.11 14.02
CA GLU A 40 -22.98 5.26 13.30
C GLU A 40 -21.54 5.59 13.74
N CYS A 41 -21.26 5.55 15.06
CA CYS A 41 -19.92 5.78 15.56
C CYS A 41 -18.96 4.65 15.21
N VAL A 42 -19.44 3.40 15.15
CA VAL A 42 -18.64 2.26 14.67
C VAL A 42 -18.28 2.44 13.19
N GLU A 43 -19.23 2.88 12.35
CA GLU A 43 -18.97 3.18 10.94
C GLU A 43 -17.95 4.31 10.80
N LEU A 44 -18.15 5.43 11.48
CA LEU A 44 -17.21 6.56 11.43
C LEU A 44 -15.81 6.18 11.93
N CYS A 45 -15.71 5.43 13.03
CA CYS A 45 -14.42 4.93 13.51
C CYS A 45 -13.77 3.98 12.51
N ASN A 46 -14.54 3.11 11.85
CA ASN A 46 -14.02 2.24 10.81
C ASN A 46 -13.51 3.03 9.59
N ASP A 47 -14.19 4.10 9.20
CA ASP A 47 -13.77 4.95 8.09
C ASP A 47 -12.47 5.69 8.41
N ILE A 48 -12.36 6.27 9.61
CA ILE A 48 -11.12 6.91 10.08
C ILE A 48 -9.96 5.90 10.14
N ILE A 49 -10.20 4.70 10.66
CA ILE A 49 -9.18 3.65 10.71
C ILE A 49 -8.75 3.23 9.30
N ARG A 50 -9.70 3.10 8.36
CA ARG A 50 -9.39 2.77 6.97
C ARG A 50 -8.54 3.84 6.30
N GLU A 51 -8.88 5.12 6.48
CA GLU A 51 -8.10 6.24 5.93
C GLU A 51 -6.67 6.23 6.49
N GLU A 52 -6.49 6.06 7.81
CA GLU A 52 -5.14 5.98 8.40
C GLU A 52 -4.35 4.72 7.98
N MET A 53 -5.04 3.61 7.71
CA MET A 53 -4.41 2.38 7.21
C MET A 53 -3.99 2.51 5.74
N GLU A 54 -4.78 3.19 4.91
CA GLU A 54 -4.45 3.46 3.50
C GLU A 54 -3.26 4.42 3.37
N GLU A 55 -3.05 5.34 4.31
CA GLU A 55 -1.85 6.19 4.36
C GLU A 55 -0.58 5.45 4.80
N LYS A 56 -0.70 4.35 5.55
CA LYS A 56 0.44 3.60 6.12
C LYS A 56 0.75 2.27 5.44
N THR A 57 -0.10 1.80 4.51
CA THR A 57 0.18 0.57 3.77
C THR A 57 0.82 0.87 2.42
N PRO A 58 2.04 0.39 2.14
CA PRO A 58 2.55 0.37 0.78
C PRO A 58 1.67 -0.58 -0.03
N VAL A 59 0.79 -0.01 -0.87
CA VAL A 59 0.19 -0.59 -2.10
C VAL A 59 0.11 -2.13 -2.13
N THR A 60 -0.48 -2.75 -1.11
CA THR A 60 -0.61 -4.23 -1.01
C THR A 60 -2.06 -4.69 -1.02
N GLY A 61 -3.01 -3.76 -1.17
CA GLY A 61 -4.44 -4.07 -1.32
C GLY A 61 -5.18 -3.21 -2.36
N SER A 62 -4.55 -2.16 -2.90
CA SER A 62 -5.12 -1.43 -4.02
C SER A 62 -4.82 -2.19 -5.32
N LYS A 63 -5.87 -2.40 -6.11
CA LYS A 63 -5.87 -3.16 -7.35
C LYS A 63 -4.66 -2.79 -8.22
N LEU A 64 -3.67 -3.68 -8.31
CA LEU A 64 -2.46 -3.46 -9.08
C LEU A 64 -2.80 -2.91 -10.49
N PRO A 65 -2.25 -1.77 -10.92
CA PRO A 65 -2.63 -1.15 -12.19
C PRO A 65 -2.34 -2.10 -13.33
N LYS A 66 -3.28 -2.23 -14.27
CA LYS A 66 -3.10 -3.13 -15.41
C LYS A 66 -1.94 -2.62 -16.27
N PRO A 67 -1.23 -3.50 -17.01
CA PRO A 67 -0.12 -3.07 -17.88
C PRO A 67 -0.49 -1.95 -18.86
N HIS A 68 -1.75 -1.92 -19.34
CA HIS A 68 -2.24 -0.83 -20.18
C HIS A 68 -2.26 0.53 -19.46
N ASP A 69 -2.65 0.55 -18.19
CA ASP A 69 -2.73 1.77 -17.39
C ASP A 69 -1.33 2.30 -17.06
N ILE A 70 -0.41 1.40 -16.71
CA ILE A 70 1.01 1.74 -16.51
C ILE A 70 1.60 2.34 -17.80
N ASN A 71 1.37 1.68 -18.95
CA ASN A 71 1.86 2.17 -20.24
C ASN A 71 1.26 3.55 -20.59
N ARG A 72 -0.03 3.77 -20.29
CA ARG A 72 -0.69 5.07 -20.51
C ARG A 72 -0.01 6.18 -19.72
N ILE A 73 0.26 5.96 -18.43
CA ILE A 73 0.93 6.99 -17.61
C ILE A 73 2.37 7.20 -18.10
N LEU A 74 3.11 6.14 -18.46
CA LEU A 74 4.44 6.27 -19.05
C LEU A 74 4.44 7.09 -20.37
N ASN A 75 3.34 7.08 -21.12
CA ASN A 75 3.19 7.90 -22.32
C ASN A 75 3.07 9.40 -22.04
N GLU A 76 2.65 9.79 -20.83
CA GLU A 76 2.53 11.21 -20.45
C GLU A 76 3.91 11.84 -20.19
N TYR A 77 4.90 11.05 -19.78
CA TYR A 77 6.25 11.53 -19.41
C TYR A 77 7.31 11.25 -20.46
N VAL A 78 7.23 10.11 -21.17
CA VAL A 78 8.23 9.70 -22.15
C VAL A 78 7.55 9.58 -23.51
N ILE A 79 8.07 10.27 -24.52
CA ILE A 79 7.50 10.23 -25.88
C ILE A 79 8.19 9.13 -26.71
N GLY A 80 7.41 8.32 -27.44
CA GLY A 80 7.90 7.17 -28.20
C GLY A 80 8.33 5.99 -27.32
N GLN A 81 9.32 5.19 -27.75
CA GLN A 81 9.82 4.04 -26.98
C GLN A 81 8.75 2.99 -26.60
N ASP A 82 7.75 2.79 -27.47
CA ASP A 82 6.54 2.00 -27.17
C ASP A 82 6.85 0.56 -26.74
N ARG A 83 7.86 -0.05 -27.38
CA ARG A 83 8.33 -1.39 -27.02
C ARG A 83 8.86 -1.44 -25.59
N ALA A 84 9.68 -0.47 -25.19
CA ALA A 84 10.27 -0.42 -23.85
C ALA A 84 9.20 -0.22 -22.78
N LYS A 85 8.24 0.70 -22.99
CA LYS A 85 7.14 0.94 -22.06
C LYS A 85 6.24 -0.28 -21.89
N LYS A 86 5.92 -0.98 -22.98
CA LYS A 86 5.13 -2.22 -22.92
C LYS A 86 5.85 -3.32 -22.13
N VAL A 87 7.15 -3.50 -22.34
CA VAL A 87 7.97 -4.46 -21.58
C VAL A 87 8.01 -4.11 -20.10
N LEU A 88 8.29 -2.84 -19.77
CA LEU A 88 8.32 -2.34 -18.39
C LEU A 88 6.98 -2.55 -17.67
N ALA A 89 5.87 -2.18 -18.33
CA ALA A 89 4.53 -2.32 -17.77
C ALA A 89 4.17 -3.78 -17.45
N VAL A 90 4.51 -4.72 -18.33
CA VAL A 90 4.26 -6.16 -18.09
C VAL A 90 5.19 -6.70 -17.01
N ALA A 91 6.47 -6.36 -17.04
CA ALA A 91 7.46 -6.86 -16.08
C ALA A 91 7.14 -6.42 -14.65
N VAL A 92 6.75 -5.16 -14.46
CA VAL A 92 6.32 -4.62 -13.17
C VAL A 92 5.04 -5.29 -12.68
N TYR A 93 4.04 -5.40 -13.55
CA TYR A 93 2.78 -6.06 -13.18
C TYR A 93 3.04 -7.50 -12.71
N ASN A 94 3.89 -8.24 -13.42
CA ASN A 94 4.28 -9.59 -13.02
C ASN A 94 5.13 -9.60 -11.73
N HIS A 95 5.97 -8.59 -11.50
CA HIS A 95 6.77 -8.48 -10.28
C HIS A 95 5.88 -8.41 -9.03
N TYR A 96 4.89 -7.53 -9.01
CA TYR A 96 3.97 -7.42 -7.87
C TYR A 96 3.01 -8.60 -7.76
N LYS A 97 2.49 -9.11 -8.88
CA LYS A 97 1.68 -10.31 -8.86
C LYS A 97 2.43 -11.51 -8.25
N ARG A 98 3.74 -11.60 -8.50
CA ARG A 98 4.59 -12.59 -7.87
C ARG A 98 4.75 -12.36 -6.36
N LEU A 99 4.86 -11.10 -5.90
CA LEU A 99 4.91 -10.79 -4.46
C LEU A 99 3.61 -11.18 -3.76
N GLU A 100 2.45 -10.91 -4.36
CA GLU A 100 1.14 -11.36 -3.85
C GLU A 100 1.06 -12.89 -3.73
N LEU A 101 1.58 -13.62 -4.72
CA LEU A 101 1.59 -15.08 -4.74
C LEU A 101 2.62 -15.71 -3.79
N SER A 102 3.66 -14.98 -3.40
CA SER A 102 4.74 -15.49 -2.53
C SER A 102 4.25 -15.78 -1.10
N GLY A 103 3.05 -15.33 -0.73
CA GLY A 103 2.36 -15.70 0.52
C GLY A 103 1.59 -17.02 0.45
N ASP A 104 1.33 -17.56 -0.75
CA ASP A 104 0.55 -18.78 -0.95
C ASP A 104 1.49 -20.00 -1.07
N LYS A 105 1.23 -21.05 -0.28
CA LYS A 105 2.08 -22.26 -0.18
C LYS A 105 2.10 -23.16 -1.43
N ASN A 106 1.61 -22.70 -2.58
CA ASN A 106 1.67 -23.46 -3.81
C ASN A 106 3.08 -23.36 -4.41
N GLU A 107 3.76 -24.50 -4.56
CA GLU A 107 5.16 -24.71 -4.94
C GLU A 107 5.59 -24.19 -6.33
N VAL A 108 4.84 -23.28 -6.95
CA VAL A 108 5.19 -22.72 -8.25
C VAL A 108 6.09 -21.50 -8.06
N GLU A 109 7.39 -21.71 -8.14
CA GLU A 109 8.38 -20.63 -8.12
C GLU A 109 8.29 -19.78 -9.40
N VAL A 110 7.86 -18.53 -9.27
CA VAL A 110 7.84 -17.59 -10.40
C VAL A 110 9.20 -16.88 -10.50
N ALA A 111 9.91 -17.09 -11.61
CA ALA A 111 11.21 -16.50 -11.85
C ALA A 111 11.18 -14.95 -11.87
N LYS A 112 12.25 -14.32 -11.36
CA LYS A 112 12.43 -12.86 -11.41
C LYS A 112 12.70 -12.42 -12.84
N SER A 113 11.93 -11.45 -13.33
CA SER A 113 12.17 -10.81 -14.63
C SER A 113 13.01 -9.54 -14.45
N ASN A 114 14.32 -9.64 -14.63
CA ASN A 114 15.20 -8.48 -14.74
C ASN A 114 15.13 -7.89 -16.15
N ILE A 115 15.36 -6.58 -16.28
CA ILE A 115 15.22 -5.85 -17.55
C ILE A 115 16.55 -5.22 -17.91
N LEU A 116 16.97 -5.41 -19.17
CA LEU A 116 18.09 -4.69 -19.77
C LEU A 116 17.54 -3.66 -20.78
N LEU A 117 17.79 -2.38 -20.54
CA LEU A 117 17.38 -1.29 -21.45
C LEU A 117 18.55 -0.88 -22.34
N ILE A 118 18.41 -1.09 -23.65
CA ILE A 118 19.41 -0.72 -24.65
C ILE A 118 18.86 0.44 -25.51
N GLY A 119 19.66 1.49 -25.66
CA GLY A 119 19.30 2.64 -26.50
C GLY A 119 20.36 3.75 -26.45
N PRO A 120 20.32 4.72 -27.38
CA PRO A 120 21.29 5.81 -27.45
C PRO A 120 21.24 6.71 -26.20
N THR A 121 22.26 7.55 -26.03
CA THR A 121 22.27 8.58 -24.98
C THR A 121 21.08 9.53 -25.17
N GLY A 122 20.50 10.01 -24.08
CA GLY A 122 19.35 10.94 -24.12
C GLY A 122 18.00 10.33 -24.53
N SER A 123 17.90 9.02 -24.78
CA SER A 123 16.64 8.38 -25.21
C SER A 123 15.59 8.17 -24.10
N GLY A 124 15.80 8.72 -22.90
CA GLY A 124 14.86 8.61 -21.78
C GLY A 124 14.93 7.32 -20.95
N LYS A 125 16.02 6.54 -21.01
CA LYS A 125 16.17 5.29 -20.23
C LYS A 125 16.04 5.53 -18.72
N THR A 126 16.77 6.49 -18.18
CA THR A 126 16.72 6.85 -16.75
C THR A 126 15.35 7.41 -16.38
N LEU A 127 14.79 8.28 -17.23
CA LEU A 127 13.46 8.87 -17.02
C LEU A 127 12.34 7.82 -16.98
N LEU A 128 12.42 6.77 -17.82
CA LEU A 128 11.49 5.64 -17.77
C LEU A 128 11.52 4.95 -16.39
N ALA A 129 12.71 4.67 -15.87
CA ALA A 129 12.87 4.02 -14.57
C ALA A 129 12.38 4.90 -13.40
N GLU A 130 12.73 6.19 -13.40
CA GLU A 130 12.29 7.15 -12.39
C GLU A 130 10.77 7.40 -12.41
N THR A 131 10.17 7.48 -13.60
CA THR A 131 8.72 7.67 -13.75
C THR A 131 7.98 6.44 -13.23
N LEU A 132 8.49 5.25 -13.53
CA LEU A 132 7.91 4.00 -13.08
C LEU A 132 7.97 3.87 -11.55
N ALA A 133 9.10 4.22 -10.93
CA ALA A 133 9.24 4.24 -9.47
C ALA A 133 8.25 5.20 -8.80
N ARG A 134 8.10 6.42 -9.35
CA ARG A 134 7.13 7.41 -8.87
C ARG A 134 5.68 6.92 -9.00
N LEU A 135 5.34 6.28 -10.12
CA LEU A 135 4.01 5.74 -10.36
C LEU A 135 3.61 4.67 -9.34
N LEU A 136 4.57 3.83 -8.94
CA LEU A 136 4.34 2.71 -8.04
C LEU A 136 4.52 3.07 -6.56
N ASN A 137 4.92 4.31 -6.29
CA ASN A 137 5.26 4.79 -4.95
C ASN A 137 6.20 3.83 -4.19
N VAL A 138 7.27 3.39 -4.86
CA VAL A 138 8.26 2.48 -4.26
C VAL A 138 9.65 3.09 -4.14
N PRO A 139 10.42 2.68 -3.12
CA PRO A 139 11.82 3.05 -2.98
C PRO A 139 12.61 2.71 -4.24
N PHE A 140 13.40 3.66 -4.72
CA PHE A 140 14.14 3.55 -5.97
C PHE A 140 15.53 4.14 -5.85
N THR A 141 16.56 3.38 -6.24
CA THR A 141 17.95 3.83 -6.24
C THR A 141 18.55 3.74 -7.63
N ILE A 142 19.45 4.67 -7.96
CA ILE A 142 20.21 4.68 -9.20
C ILE A 142 21.66 4.41 -8.82
N ALA A 143 22.30 3.47 -9.51
CA ALA A 143 23.70 3.14 -9.32
C ALA A 143 24.42 3.17 -10.66
N ASP A 144 25.68 3.60 -10.64
CA ASP A 144 26.57 3.56 -11.81
C ASP A 144 27.46 2.31 -11.71
N ALA A 145 27.40 1.44 -12.70
CA ALA A 145 28.23 0.24 -12.71
C ALA A 145 29.73 0.54 -12.88
N THR A 146 30.10 1.72 -13.39
CA THR A 146 31.50 2.10 -13.60
C THR A 146 32.21 2.48 -12.30
N THR A 147 31.48 2.81 -11.23
CA THR A 147 32.04 3.10 -9.90
C THR A 147 32.24 1.85 -9.04
N LEU A 148 31.67 0.72 -9.47
CA LEU A 148 31.73 -0.55 -8.74
C LEU A 148 33.06 -1.24 -8.98
N THR A 149 33.72 -1.62 -7.89
CA THR A 149 34.98 -2.35 -7.91
C THR A 149 34.86 -3.66 -7.15
N GLU A 150 35.74 -4.62 -7.45
CA GLU A 150 35.83 -5.86 -6.69
C GLU A 150 36.18 -5.58 -5.21
N ALA A 151 35.74 -6.47 -4.32
CA ALA A 151 36.01 -6.36 -2.89
C ALA A 151 37.52 -6.24 -2.62
N GLY A 152 37.92 -5.23 -1.85
CA GLY A 152 39.31 -4.94 -1.52
C GLY A 152 40.03 -3.98 -2.47
N TYR A 153 39.34 -3.45 -3.51
CA TYR A 153 39.82 -2.32 -4.31
C TYR A 153 39.17 -1.00 -3.88
N VAL A 154 39.81 0.13 -4.24
CA VAL A 154 39.29 1.47 -3.95
C VAL A 154 38.14 1.80 -4.92
N GLY A 155 36.90 1.76 -4.43
CA GLY A 155 35.68 2.05 -5.20
C GLY A 155 34.41 1.86 -4.36
N GLU A 156 33.23 1.94 -4.99
CA GLU A 156 31.95 1.64 -4.32
C GLU A 156 31.68 0.12 -4.31
N ASP A 157 31.24 -0.41 -3.17
CA ASP A 157 30.77 -1.79 -3.04
C ASP A 157 29.33 -1.94 -3.57
N VAL A 158 28.97 -3.12 -4.05
CA VAL A 158 27.59 -3.51 -4.38
C VAL A 158 26.68 -3.38 -3.17
N GLU A 159 27.17 -3.63 -1.95
CA GLU A 159 26.41 -3.48 -0.71
C GLU A 159 25.92 -2.04 -0.50
N ASN A 160 26.69 -1.03 -0.95
CA ASN A 160 26.28 0.38 -0.86
C ASN A 160 25.01 0.66 -1.68
N ILE A 161 24.75 -0.08 -2.77
CA ILE A 161 23.51 0.08 -3.55
C ILE A 161 22.31 -0.34 -2.71
N ILE A 162 22.43 -1.47 -2.01
CA ILE A 162 21.37 -1.98 -1.13
C ILE A 162 21.20 -1.07 0.08
N GLN A 163 22.29 -0.58 0.66
CA GLN A 163 22.24 0.38 1.76
C GLN A 163 21.52 1.68 1.35
N LYS A 164 21.83 2.23 0.17
CA LYS A 164 21.13 3.40 -0.38
C LYS A 164 19.63 3.12 -0.61
N LEU A 165 19.28 1.91 -1.04
CA LEU A 165 17.88 1.50 -1.20
C LEU A 165 17.17 1.40 0.16
N LEU A 166 17.79 0.75 1.14
CA LEU A 166 17.24 0.58 2.50
C LEU A 166 17.02 1.93 3.20
N GLN A 167 17.95 2.87 3.02
CA GLN A 167 17.78 4.26 3.48
C GLN A 167 16.55 4.94 2.88
N LYS A 168 16.23 4.67 1.60
CA LYS A 168 15.03 5.19 0.95
C LYS A 168 13.74 4.47 1.34
N CYS A 169 13.86 3.29 1.95
CA CYS A 169 12.75 2.57 2.57
C CYS A 169 12.54 2.96 4.04
N ASP A 170 13.24 3.98 4.57
CA ASP A 170 13.25 4.30 6.01
C ASP A 170 13.59 3.11 6.92
N TYR A 171 14.43 2.18 6.42
CA TYR A 171 14.79 0.93 7.08
C TYR A 171 13.61 -0.02 7.37
N ASP A 172 12.54 0.04 6.57
CA ASP A 172 11.46 -0.95 6.56
C ASP A 172 11.96 -2.29 5.95
N VAL A 173 11.88 -3.38 6.71
CA VAL A 173 12.42 -4.73 6.39
C VAL A 173 11.34 -5.80 6.52
#